data_AF-A0A7J9PNP6-F1
#
_entry.id   AF-A0A7J9PNP6-F1
#
_cell.length_a   1.000
_cell.length_b   1.000
_cell.length_c   1.000
_cell.angle_alpha   90.00
_cell.angle_beta   90.00
_cell.angle_gamma   90.00
#
_symmetry.space_group_name_H-M   'P 1'
#
loop_
_entity.id
_entity.type
_entity.pdbx_description
1 polymer ?
#
loop_
_entity_poly.entity_id
_entity_poly.type
_entity_poly.pdbx_seq_one_letter_code
_entity_poly.pdbx_strand_id
1 'polypeptide(L)'
;MDIVSILVDNIFSVLILVIQVILFLKLEKNKKEFQKELDTYKIEYSEIQLKKIEYFNEFIECLIEAIIMYVKGKHDDEKLKNMSEKLDKLQPYLFMYASDETIRKINKCIEDIYNSELSDYGDMCIISELIIALRKDIGYEKTELDADDLLKMILAPSKYAKLKSEGSL
;
A
#
# COMPACT_ATOMS: atom_id res chain seq x y z
N MET A 1 61.30 36.62 -23.21
CA MET A 1 60.44 35.90 -22.25
C MET A 1 61.32 35.47 -21.11
N ASP A 2 60.93 35.82 -19.89
CA ASP A 2 61.74 35.64 -18.69
C ASP A 2 61.61 34.20 -18.17
N ILE A 3 62.71 33.53 -17.85
CA ILE A 3 62.73 32.12 -17.39
C ILE A 3 61.85 31.95 -16.14
N VAL A 4 61.80 32.99 -15.31
CA VAL A 4 60.97 33.07 -14.11
C VAL A 4 59.48 33.00 -14.44
N SER A 5 59.03 33.67 -15.50
CA SER A 5 57.62 33.64 -15.94
C SER A 5 57.20 32.23 -16.39
N ILE A 6 58.05 31.54 -17.15
CA ILE A 6 57.77 30.16 -17.61
C ILE A 6 57.70 29.19 -16.42
N LEU A 7 58.57 29.38 -15.42
CA LEU A 7 58.59 28.54 -14.22
C LEU A 7 57.32 28.74 -13.38
N VAL A 8 56.89 30.00 -13.21
CA VAL A 8 55.68 30.36 -12.48
C VAL A 8 54.43 29.80 -13.16
N ASP A 9 54.30 29.95 -14.48
CA ASP A 9 53.15 29.44 -15.24
C ASP A 9 53.05 27.90 -15.20
N ASN A 10 54.18 27.20 -15.21
CA ASN A 10 54.22 25.75 -15.05
C ASN A 10 53.80 25.31 -13.63
N ILE A 11 54.26 26.00 -12.59
CA ILE A 11 53.85 25.71 -11.20
C ILE A 11 52.35 25.92 -11.03
N PHE A 12 51.80 27.02 -11.55
CA PHE A 12 50.36 27.28 -11.51
C PHE A 12 49.56 26.21 -12.27
N SER A 13 50.01 25.82 -13.46
CA SER A 13 49.34 24.80 -14.26
C SER A 13 49.30 23.44 -13.54
N VAL A 14 50.40 23.04 -12.91
CA VAL A 14 50.45 21.80 -12.10
C VAL A 14 49.53 21.92 -10.89
N LEU A 15 49.51 23.06 -10.21
CA LEU A 15 48.65 23.28 -9.04
C LEU A 15 47.15 23.17 -9.40
N ILE A 16 46.75 23.75 -10.54
CA ILE A 16 45.38 23.66 -11.05
C ILE A 16 45.03 22.20 -11.36
N LEU A 17 45.92 21.46 -12.01
CA LEU A 17 45.71 20.05 -12.32
C LEU A 17 45.54 19.21 -11.03
N VAL A 18 46.37 19.45 -10.02
CA VAL A 18 46.27 18.77 -8.72
C VAL A 18 44.93 19.06 -8.05
N ILE A 19 44.49 20.32 -8.04
CA ILE A 19 43.18 20.72 -7.49
C ILE A 19 42.05 20.01 -8.26
N GLN A 20 42.10 19.99 -9.60
CA GLN A 20 41.09 19.31 -10.42
C GLN A 20 41.02 17.81 -10.11
N VAL A 21 42.17 17.14 -9.97
CA VAL A 21 42.22 15.71 -9.62
C VAL A 21 41.64 15.47 -8.22
N ILE A 22 41.99 16.30 -7.23
CA ILE A 22 41.44 16.20 -5.87
C ILE A 22 39.91 16.37 -5.88
N LEU A 23 39.41 17.37 -6.62
CA LEU A 23 37.98 17.61 -6.76
C LEU A 23 37.27 16.44 -7.46
N PHE A 24 37.86 15.90 -8.52
CA PHE A 24 37.33 14.73 -9.24
C PHE A 24 37.25 13.50 -8.32
N LEU A 25 38.32 13.19 -7.59
CA LEU A 25 38.33 12.07 -6.64
C LEU A 25 37.28 12.25 -5.53
N LYS A 26 37.09 13.48 -5.05
CA LYS A 26 36.06 13.79 -4.05
C LYS A 26 34.65 13.62 -4.61
N LEU A 27 34.42 14.06 -5.85
CA LEU A 27 33.14 13.85 -6.54
C LEU A 27 32.84 12.37 -6.77
N GLU A 28 33.81 11.58 -7.22
CA GLU A 28 33.63 10.13 -7.38
C GLU A 28 33.32 9.45 -6.06
N LYS A 29 34.01 9.84 -4.98
CA LYS A 29 33.75 9.30 -3.63
C LYS A 29 32.33 9.61 -3.20
N ASN A 30 31.91 10.87 -3.27
CA ASN A 30 30.55 11.29 -2.91
C ASN A 30 29.49 10.57 -3.75
N LYS A 31 29.72 10.42 -5.07
CA LYS A 31 28.80 9.69 -5.95
C LYS A 31 28.63 8.24 -5.51
N LYS A 32 29.71 7.56 -5.12
CA LYS A 32 29.65 6.18 -4.62
C LYS A 32 28.91 6.09 -3.28
N GLU A 33 29.11 7.06 -2.39
CA GLU A 33 28.40 7.13 -1.11
C GLU A 33 26.89 7.33 -1.33
N PHE A 34 26.49 8.31 -2.15
CA PHE A 34 25.08 8.54 -2.48
C PHE A 34 24.43 7.35 -3.18
N GLN A 35 25.15 6.67 -4.08
CA GLN A 35 24.64 5.46 -4.72
C GLN A 35 24.37 4.36 -3.69
N LYS A 36 25.29 4.17 -2.74
CA LYS A 36 25.15 3.19 -1.67
C LYS A 36 23.95 3.51 -0.77
N GLU A 37 23.79 4.77 -0.37
CA GLU A 37 22.63 5.21 0.42
C GLU A 37 21.33 4.98 -0.34
N LEU A 38 21.27 5.34 -1.63
CA LEU A 38 20.09 5.11 -2.47
C LEU A 38 19.73 3.62 -2.55
N ASP A 39 20.72 2.75 -2.70
CA ASP A 39 20.47 1.31 -2.78
C ASP A 39 20.00 0.74 -1.43
N THR A 40 20.52 1.24 -0.30
CA THR A 40 19.99 0.93 1.04
C THR A 40 18.54 1.37 1.18
N TYR A 41 18.20 2.61 0.82
CA TYR A 41 16.83 3.11 0.88
C TYR A 41 15.87 2.31 0.00
N LYS A 42 16.30 1.86 -1.19
CA LYS A 42 15.49 1.01 -2.06
C LYS A 42 15.18 -0.34 -1.41
N ILE A 43 16.16 -0.94 -0.73
CA ILE A 43 15.98 -2.21 -0.02
C ILE A 43 14.97 -2.02 1.12
N GLU A 44 15.19 -1.01 1.97
CA GLU A 44 14.30 -0.71 3.10
C GLU A 44 12.88 -0.40 2.64
N TYR A 45 12.73 0.41 1.58
CA TYR A 45 11.43 0.70 0.98
C TYR A 45 10.76 -0.57 0.45
N SER A 46 11.50 -1.45 -0.22
CA SER A 46 10.97 -2.71 -0.74
C SER A 46 10.48 -3.62 0.38
N GLU A 47 11.21 -3.71 1.49
CA GLU A 47 10.80 -4.49 2.68
C GLU A 47 9.53 -3.93 3.32
N ILE A 48 9.39 -2.61 3.42
CA ILE A 48 8.18 -1.96 3.91
C ILE A 48 6.99 -2.25 2.99
N GLN A 49 7.19 -2.18 1.67
CA GLN A 49 6.12 -2.49 0.71
C GLN A 49 5.67 -3.94 0.78
N LEU A 50 6.60 -4.89 0.94
CA LEU A 50 6.25 -6.30 1.13
C LEU A 50 5.41 -6.51 2.38
N LYS A 51 5.82 -5.92 3.52
CA LYS A 51 5.03 -5.98 4.76
C LYS A 51 3.65 -5.36 4.61
N LYS A 52 3.55 -4.21 3.94
CA LYS A 52 2.27 -3.56 3.64
C LYS A 52 1.35 -4.50 2.85
N ILE A 53 1.87 -5.12 1.79
CA ILE A 53 1.13 -6.08 0.96
C ILE A 53 0.66 -7.27 1.80
N GLU A 54 1.53 -7.84 2.64
CA GLU A 54 1.18 -8.95 3.54
C GLU A 54 0.02 -8.58 4.47
N TYR A 55 0.14 -7.47 5.21
CA TYR A 55 -0.92 -7.03 6.12
C TYR A 55 -2.23 -6.73 5.41
N PHE A 56 -2.17 -6.14 4.22
CA PHE A 56 -3.38 -5.77 3.48
C PHE A 56 -4.06 -7.00 2.90
N ASN A 57 -3.28 -8.00 2.45
CA ASN A 57 -3.83 -9.29 2.02
C ASN A 57 -4.50 -10.02 3.19
N GLU A 58 -3.86 -10.11 4.35
CA GLU A 58 -4.46 -10.72 5.55
C GLU A 58 -5.77 -10.04 5.95
N PHE A 59 -5.82 -8.71 5.85
CA PHE A 59 -7.04 -7.95 6.13
C PHE A 59 -8.14 -8.22 5.11
N ILE A 60 -7.80 -8.19 3.82
CA ILE A 60 -8.73 -8.50 2.73
C ILE A 60 -9.29 -9.92 2.89
N GLU A 61 -8.46 -10.89 3.26
CA GLU A 61 -8.89 -12.27 3.51
C GLU A 61 -9.94 -12.34 4.62
N CYS A 62 -9.73 -11.61 5.73
CA CYS A 62 -10.71 -11.54 6.81
C CYS A 62 -12.04 -10.93 6.32
N LEU A 63 -11.99 -9.87 5.51
CA LEU A 63 -13.21 -9.25 4.96
C LEU A 63 -13.97 -10.19 4.01
N ILE A 64 -13.26 -10.88 3.12
CA ILE A 64 -13.86 -11.86 2.20
C ILE A 64 -14.47 -13.01 2.97
N GLU A 65 -13.78 -13.50 4.00
CA GLU A 65 -14.28 -14.57 4.85
C GLU A 65 -15.56 -14.16 5.59
N ALA A 66 -15.64 -12.91 6.05
CA ALA A 66 -16.84 -12.35 6.69
C ALA A 66 -18.04 -12.36 5.73
N ILE A 67 -17.84 -11.87 4.49
CA ILE A 67 -18.87 -11.92 3.44
C ILE A 67 -19.34 -13.36 3.21
N ILE A 68 -18.41 -14.30 3.07
CA ILE A 68 -18.74 -15.71 2.81
C ILE A 68 -19.52 -16.33 3.97
N MET A 69 -19.13 -16.05 5.22
CA MET A 69 -19.81 -16.57 6.40
C MET A 69 -21.23 -16.04 6.52
N TYR A 70 -21.40 -14.73 6.33
CA TYR A 70 -22.69 -14.06 6.30
C TYR A 70 -23.63 -14.70 5.27
N VAL A 71 -23.18 -14.79 4.01
CA VAL A 71 -23.99 -15.33 2.90
C VAL A 71 -24.26 -16.83 3.02
N LYS A 72 -23.46 -17.57 3.78
CA LYS A 72 -23.70 -18.99 4.06
C LYS A 72 -24.60 -19.20 5.27
N GLY A 73 -24.94 -18.16 6.03
CA GLY A 73 -25.65 -18.29 7.30
C GLY A 73 -24.89 -19.17 8.30
N LYS A 74 -23.56 -19.24 8.15
CA LYS A 74 -22.70 -20.05 9.02
C LYS A 74 -22.15 -19.13 10.11
N HIS A 75 -22.85 -19.08 11.23
CA HIS A 75 -22.33 -18.49 12.46
C HIS A 75 -21.48 -19.54 13.17
N ASP A 76 -20.17 -19.40 12.99
CA ASP A 76 -19.15 -20.13 13.73
C ASP A 76 -18.49 -19.12 14.67
N ASP A 77 -18.90 -19.14 15.94
CA ASP A 77 -18.49 -18.17 16.94
C ASP A 77 -16.97 -18.21 17.20
N GLU A 78 -16.35 -19.40 17.12
CA GLU A 78 -14.91 -19.55 17.26
C GLU A 78 -14.19 -18.86 16.08
N LYS A 79 -14.72 -19.06 14.88
CA LYS A 79 -14.17 -18.43 13.68
C LYS A 79 -14.35 -16.92 13.67
N LEU A 80 -15.52 -16.41 14.08
CA LEU A 80 -15.76 -14.97 14.23
C LEU A 80 -14.83 -14.36 15.28
N LYS A 81 -14.61 -15.04 16.41
CA LYS A 81 -13.65 -14.60 17.43
C LYS A 81 -12.23 -14.55 16.88
N ASN A 82 -11.78 -15.60 16.19
CA ASN A 82 -10.45 -15.63 15.57
C ASN A 82 -10.26 -14.53 14.53
N MET A 83 -11.31 -14.20 13.76
CA MET A 83 -11.28 -13.08 12.82
C MET A 83 -11.21 -11.74 13.54
N SER A 84 -11.99 -11.54 14.60
CA SER A 84 -11.93 -10.31 15.42
C SER A 84 -10.53 -10.10 15.99
N GLU A 85 -9.93 -11.13 16.58
CA GLU A 85 -8.57 -11.05 17.14
C GLU A 85 -7.51 -10.77 16.06
N LYS A 86 -7.71 -11.25 14.84
CA LYS A 86 -6.84 -10.91 13.70
C LYS A 86 -7.03 -9.45 13.27
N LEU A 87 -8.26 -9.01 13.12
CA LEU A 87 -8.58 -7.63 12.72
C LEU A 87 -8.02 -6.61 13.72
N ASP A 88 -8.15 -6.88 15.03
CA ASP A 88 -7.58 -6.02 16.09
C ASP A 88 -6.05 -5.90 15.97
N LYS A 89 -5.36 -6.99 15.58
CA LYS A 89 -3.92 -6.97 15.33
C LYS A 89 -3.54 -6.24 14.05
N LEU A 90 -4.41 -6.27 13.04
CA LEU A 90 -4.18 -5.65 11.72
C LEU A 90 -4.51 -4.15 11.70
N GLN A 91 -5.42 -3.69 12.57
CA GLN A 91 -5.91 -2.31 12.60
C GLN A 91 -4.80 -1.25 12.70
N PRO A 92 -3.76 -1.38 13.57
CA PRO A 92 -2.69 -0.39 13.64
C PRO A 92 -1.91 -0.28 12.32
N TYR A 93 -1.74 -1.39 11.60
CA TYR A 93 -1.02 -1.41 10.32
C TYR A 93 -1.85 -0.79 9.19
N LEU A 94 -3.17 -0.89 9.24
CA LEU A 94 -4.03 -0.09 8.36
C LEU A 94 -3.80 1.39 8.58
N PHE A 95 -3.81 1.86 9.82
CA PHE A 95 -3.56 3.26 10.11
C PHE A 95 -2.16 3.72 9.67
N MET A 96 -1.15 2.85 9.79
CA MET A 96 0.23 3.18 9.37
C MET A 96 0.44 3.21 7.85
N TYR A 97 -0.23 2.35 7.09
CA TYR A 97 0.12 2.12 5.68
C TYR A 97 -0.97 2.46 4.66
N ALA A 98 -2.22 2.63 5.11
CA ALA A 98 -3.33 2.93 4.21
C ALA A 98 -3.32 4.41 3.83
N SER A 99 -3.86 4.72 2.65
CA SER A 99 -4.06 6.12 2.27
C SER A 99 -5.16 6.76 3.11
N ASP A 100 -5.11 8.08 3.24
CA ASP A 100 -6.17 8.86 3.90
C ASP A 100 -7.55 8.62 3.27
N GLU A 101 -7.60 8.29 1.97
CA GLU A 101 -8.84 7.92 1.29
C GLU A 101 -9.39 6.60 1.83
N THR A 102 -8.55 5.56 1.93
CA THR A 102 -8.92 4.26 2.48
C THR A 102 -9.37 4.39 3.93
N ILE A 103 -8.65 5.13 4.78
CA ILE A 103 -9.04 5.35 6.18
C ILE A 103 -10.40 6.04 6.27
N ARG A 104 -10.66 7.06 5.45
CA ARG A 104 -11.98 7.72 5.41
C ARG A 104 -13.09 6.75 4.99
N LYS A 105 -12.85 5.87 4.01
CA LYS A 105 -13.82 4.84 3.60
C LYS A 105 -14.08 3.82 4.69
N ILE A 106 -13.05 3.42 5.45
CA ILE A 106 -13.21 2.53 6.60
C ILE A 106 -14.07 3.17 7.67
N ASN A 107 -13.77 4.41 8.05
CA ASN A 107 -14.53 5.11 9.09
C ASN A 107 -15.98 5.28 8.65
N LYS A 108 -16.21 5.67 7.40
CA LYS A 108 -17.56 5.75 6.83
C LYS A 108 -18.27 4.39 6.85
N CYS A 109 -17.59 3.32 6.44
CA CYS A 109 -18.13 1.96 6.49
C CYS A 109 -18.55 1.57 7.92
N ILE A 110 -17.70 1.84 8.91
CA ILE A 110 -18.00 1.58 10.32
C ILE A 110 -19.22 2.38 10.76
N GLU A 111 -19.27 3.68 10.47
CA GLU A 111 -20.42 4.55 10.78
C GLU A 111 -21.71 4.03 10.13
N ASP A 112 -21.66 3.69 8.85
CA ASP A 112 -22.80 3.19 8.06
C ASP A 112 -23.34 1.86 8.64
N ILE A 113 -22.44 0.93 9.03
CA ILE A 113 -22.80 -0.34 9.68
C ILE A 113 -23.44 -0.09 11.05
N TYR A 114 -22.88 0.80 11.87
CA TYR A 114 -23.41 1.08 13.21
C TYR A 114 -24.77 1.79 13.18
N ASN A 115 -25.05 2.58 12.14
CA ASN A 115 -26.28 3.35 12.02
C ASN A 115 -27.45 2.56 11.40
N SER A 116 -27.23 1.31 10.95
CA SER A 116 -28.28 0.32 10.60
C SER A 116 -29.36 0.78 9.61
N GLU A 117 -29.01 1.60 8.62
CA GLU A 117 -29.93 1.97 7.51
C GLU A 117 -29.76 1.09 6.25
N LEU A 118 -28.88 0.09 6.29
CA LEU A 118 -28.48 -0.66 5.11
C LEU A 118 -29.09 -2.06 5.05
N SER A 119 -29.30 -2.53 3.82
CA SER A 119 -29.66 -3.92 3.54
C SER A 119 -28.42 -4.82 3.56
N ASP A 120 -28.61 -6.13 3.71
CA ASP A 120 -27.56 -7.15 3.60
C ASP A 120 -26.65 -6.97 2.37
N TYR A 121 -27.23 -6.55 1.25
CA TYR A 121 -26.48 -6.27 0.02
C TYR A 121 -25.70 -4.95 0.12
N GLY A 122 -26.30 -3.92 0.71
CA GLY A 122 -25.63 -2.64 0.98
C GLY A 122 -24.37 -2.80 1.81
N ASP A 123 -24.44 -3.56 2.91
CA ASP A 123 -23.29 -3.83 3.77
C ASP A 123 -22.16 -4.56 3.01
N MET A 124 -22.52 -5.54 2.18
CA MET A 124 -21.57 -6.27 1.34
C MET A 124 -20.93 -5.38 0.28
N CYS A 125 -21.69 -4.45 -0.31
CA CYS A 125 -21.15 -3.47 -1.25
C CYS A 125 -20.10 -2.59 -0.56
N ILE A 126 -20.38 -2.11 0.65
CA ILE A 126 -19.43 -1.28 1.41
C ILE A 126 -18.15 -2.06 1.74
N ILE A 127 -18.25 -3.30 2.22
CA ILE A 127 -17.07 -4.15 2.46
C ILE A 127 -16.29 -4.37 1.16
N SER A 128 -16.98 -4.51 0.03
CA SER A 128 -16.35 -4.69 -1.28
C SER A 128 -15.63 -3.43 -1.77
N GLU A 129 -16.21 -2.25 -1.54
CA GLU A 129 -15.56 -0.96 -1.82
C GLU A 129 -14.29 -0.78 -0.99
N LEU A 130 -14.31 -1.23 0.27
CA LEU A 130 -13.13 -1.23 1.13
C LEU A 130 -12.03 -2.15 0.60
N ILE A 131 -12.37 -3.37 0.18
CA ILE A 131 -11.41 -4.30 -0.45
C ILE A 131 -10.77 -3.64 -1.69
N ILE A 132 -11.56 -2.94 -2.52
CA ILE A 132 -11.06 -2.25 -3.71
C ILE A 132 -10.13 -1.09 -3.32
N ALA A 133 -10.45 -0.32 -2.28
CA ALA A 133 -9.59 0.75 -1.78
C ALA A 133 -8.23 0.21 -1.31
N LEU A 134 -8.23 -0.89 -0.55
CA LEU A 134 -7.00 -1.56 -0.11
C LEU A 134 -6.19 -2.12 -1.29
N ARG A 135 -6.85 -2.63 -2.33
CA ARG A 135 -6.18 -3.05 -3.58
C ARG A 135 -5.49 -1.90 -4.28
N LYS A 136 -6.09 -0.70 -4.29
CA LYS A 136 -5.44 0.48 -4.86
C LYS A 136 -4.19 0.85 -4.06
N ASP A 137 -4.28 0.80 -2.73
CA ASP A 137 -3.14 1.11 -1.86
C ASP A 137 -1.95 0.15 -2.00
N ILE A 138 -2.15 -1.10 -2.44
CA ILE A 138 -1.06 -2.06 -2.74
C ILE A 138 -0.56 -1.99 -4.20
N GLY A 139 -1.06 -1.05 -5.01
CA GLY A 139 -0.55 -0.77 -6.36
C GLY A 139 -1.50 -1.06 -7.52
N TYR A 140 -2.75 -1.47 -7.26
CA TYR A 140 -3.77 -1.65 -8.32
C TYR A 140 -4.56 -0.36 -8.60
N GLU A 141 -3.89 0.78 -8.72
CA GLU A 141 -4.52 2.12 -8.82
C GLU A 141 -5.53 2.24 -9.97
N LYS A 142 -5.27 1.56 -11.09
CA LYS A 142 -6.08 1.62 -12.33
C LYS A 142 -7.16 0.54 -12.42
N THR A 143 -7.54 -0.07 -11.30
CA THR A 143 -8.61 -1.07 -11.31
C THR A 143 -9.95 -0.43 -11.70
N GLU A 144 -10.60 -1.00 -12.71
CA GLU A 144 -11.97 -0.65 -13.13
C GLU A 144 -13.02 -1.49 -12.40
N LEU A 145 -12.59 -2.48 -11.61
CA LEU A 145 -13.48 -3.34 -10.82
C LEU A 145 -14.24 -2.51 -9.80
N ASP A 146 -15.56 -2.71 -9.76
CA ASP A 146 -16.45 -2.15 -8.76
C ASP A 146 -16.85 -3.20 -7.71
N ALA A 147 -17.63 -2.76 -6.72
CA ALA A 147 -18.11 -3.63 -5.65
C ALA A 147 -18.98 -4.78 -6.17
N ASP A 148 -19.75 -4.55 -7.22
CA ASP A 148 -20.66 -5.54 -7.82
C ASP A 148 -19.87 -6.66 -8.50
N ASP A 149 -18.79 -6.32 -9.21
CA ASP A 149 -17.86 -7.26 -9.82
C ASP A 149 -17.16 -8.12 -8.76
N LEU A 150 -16.71 -7.51 -7.66
CA LEU A 150 -16.09 -8.24 -6.55
C LEU A 150 -17.06 -9.26 -5.94
N LEU A 151 -18.31 -8.85 -5.70
CA LEU A 151 -19.34 -9.74 -5.14
C LEU A 151 -19.69 -10.88 -6.09
N LYS A 152 -19.76 -10.65 -7.40
CA LYS A 152 -19.94 -11.71 -8.41
C LYS A 152 -18.79 -12.73 -8.40
N MET A 153 -17.56 -12.28 -8.12
CA MET A 153 -16.39 -13.17 -8.04
C MET A 153 -16.37 -14.00 -6.76
N ILE A 154 -16.79 -13.41 -5.63
CA ILE A 154 -16.76 -14.07 -4.32
C ILE A 154 -17.96 -15.03 -4.14
N LEU A 155 -19.10 -14.69 -4.72
CA LEU A 155 -20.36 -15.39 -4.49
C LEU A 155 -20.76 -16.27 -5.69
N ALA A 156 -21.44 -17.38 -5.40
CA ALA A 156 -22.06 -18.18 -6.45
C ALA A 156 -23.14 -17.34 -7.18
N PRO A 157 -23.31 -17.48 -8.52
CA PRO A 157 -24.23 -16.66 -9.30
C PRO A 157 -25.67 -16.62 -8.75
N SER A 158 -26.17 -17.76 -8.26
CA SER A 158 -27.51 -17.88 -7.67
C SER A 158 -27.65 -17.12 -6.34
N LYS A 159 -26.59 -17.09 -5.53
CA LYS A 159 -26.56 -16.37 -4.25
C LYS A 159 -26.44 -14.87 -4.44
N TYR A 160 -25.57 -14.46 -5.36
CA TYR A 160 -25.42 -13.07 -5.76
C TYR A 160 -26.74 -12.49 -6.31
N ALA A 161 -27.41 -13.20 -7.22
CA ALA A 161 -28.69 -12.76 -7.78
C ALA A 161 -29.77 -12.60 -6.70
N LYS A 162 -29.83 -13.54 -5.75
CA LYS A 162 -30.75 -13.49 -4.62
C LYS A 162 -30.51 -12.24 -3.75
N LEU A 163 -29.28 -12.04 -3.28
CA LEU A 163 -28.89 -10.88 -2.46
C LEU A 163 -29.20 -9.55 -3.14
N LYS A 164 -28.88 -9.45 -4.44
CA LYS A 164 -29.15 -8.25 -5.22
C LYS A 164 -30.66 -7.97 -5.34
N SER A 165 -31.47 -9.00 -5.54
CA SER A 165 -32.93 -8.84 -5.61
C SER A 165 -33.59 -8.51 -4.27
N GLU A 166 -33.02 -8.99 -3.16
CA GLU A 166 -33.52 -8.73 -1.80
C GLU A 166 -33.07 -7.36 -1.26
N GLY A 167 -31.95 -6.82 -1.76
CA GLY A 167 -31.39 -5.54 -1.34
C GLY A 167 -31.66 -4.34 -2.26
N SER A 168 -32.42 -4.51 -3.36
CA SER A 168 -32.81 -3.40 -4.25
C SER A 168 -34.07 -2.70 -3.72
N LEU A 169 -33.91 -1.54 -3.10
CA LEU A 169 -34.97 -0.53 -2.88
C LEU A 169 -34.59 0.76 -3.60
#